data_AF-A0A519U012-F1
#
_entry.id   AF-A0A519U012-F1
#
_cell.length_a   1.000
_cell.length_b   1.000
_cell.length_c   1.000
_cell.angle_alpha   90.00
_cell.angle_beta   90.00
_cell.angle_gamma   90.00
#
_symmetry.space_group_name_H-M   'P 1'
#
loop_
_entity.id
_entity.type
_entity.pdbx_description
1 polymer ?
#
loop_
_entity_poly.entity_id
_entity_poly.type
_entity_poly.pdbx_seq_one_letter_code
_entity_poly.pdbx_strand_id
1 'polypeptide(L)'
;MKHILLFAIRFYWIFKSNKQPARCLFRISCSRYVYQIATEDGFFKGVHALVKRYRNCRHGYQLMINPLNGQKTMVLPDGTNIRQNEIAEKFIN
;
A
#
# COMPACT_ATOMS: atom_id res chain seq x y z
N MET A 1 -4.73 24.29 -2.68
CA MET A 1 -4.92 23.42 -1.48
C MET A 1 -4.44 21.98 -1.72
N LYS A 2 -3.18 21.77 -2.15
CA LYS A 2 -2.57 20.42 -2.34
C LYS A 2 -1.64 20.01 -1.19
N HIS A 3 -1.21 20.97 -0.38
CA HIS A 3 -0.08 20.79 0.54
C HIS A 3 -0.46 20.19 1.89
N ILE A 4 -1.71 20.31 2.36
CA ILE A 4 -2.09 19.88 3.72
C ILE A 4 -1.86 18.37 3.90
N LEU A 5 -2.26 17.54 2.93
CA LEU A 5 -2.02 16.09 2.98
C LEU A 5 -0.52 15.76 2.92
N LEU A 6 0.22 16.45 2.05
CA LEU A 6 1.66 16.23 1.90
C LEU A 6 2.40 16.63 3.17
N PHE A 7 2.02 17.73 3.81
CA PHE A 7 2.56 18.17 5.11
C PHE A 7 2.22 17.18 6.21
N ALA A 8 0.98 16.70 6.29
CA ALA A 8 0.58 15.69 7.28
C ALA A 8 1.37 14.38 7.11
N ILE A 9 1.59 13.92 5.87
CA ILE A 9 2.37 12.71 5.60
C ILE A 9 3.86 12.90 5.94
N ARG A 10 4.43 14.07 5.59
CA ARG A 10 5.83 14.40 5.94
C ARG A 10 6.01 14.48 7.46
N PHE A 11 5.07 15.10 8.17
CA PHE A 11 5.07 15.15 9.62
C PHE A 11 5.00 13.74 10.19
N TYR A 12 4.08 12.91 9.69
CA TYR A 12 4.01 11.49 10.06
C TYR A 12 5.33 10.74 9.84
N TRP A 13 6.11 11.02 8.79
CA TRP A 13 7.43 10.38 8.59
C TRP A 13 8.46 10.77 9.64
N ILE A 14 8.40 12.00 10.18
CA ILE A 14 9.29 12.45 11.25
C ILE A 14 8.98 11.69 12.55
N PHE A 15 7.69 11.48 12.85
CA PHE A 15 7.27 10.75 14.06
C PHE A 15 7.35 9.23 13.90
N LYS A 16 7.31 8.71 12.68
CA LYS A 16 7.35 7.28 12.41
C LYS A 16 8.75 6.75 12.63
N SER A 17 8.98 6.21 13.82
CA SER A 17 10.20 5.49 14.16
C SER A 17 10.49 4.37 13.15
N ASN A 18 11.73 4.32 12.67
CA ASN A 18 12.24 3.34 11.69
C ASN A 18 12.25 1.88 12.23
N LYS A 19 11.89 1.69 13.51
CA LYS A 19 11.97 0.41 14.22
C LYS A 19 10.74 -0.50 14.05
N GLN A 20 9.67 -0.04 13.41
CA GLN A 20 8.48 -0.87 13.23
C GLN A 20 8.56 -1.68 11.93
N PRO A 21 8.47 -3.02 11.98
CA PRO A 21 8.44 -3.84 10.77
C PRO A 21 7.23 -3.44 9.90
N ALA A 22 7.44 -3.43 8.59
CA ALA A 22 6.39 -3.03 7.65
C ALA A 22 5.21 -4.02 7.75
N ARG A 23 4.12 -3.60 8.40
CA ARG A 23 2.88 -4.39 8.50
C ARG A 23 2.09 -4.44 7.20
N CYS A 24 2.42 -3.62 6.22
CA CYS A 24 1.69 -3.54 4.95
C CYS A 24 1.76 -4.84 4.13
N LEU A 25 0.67 -5.10 3.41
CA LEU A 25 0.59 -6.17 2.40
C LEU A 25 1.39 -5.87 1.13
N PHE A 26 1.70 -4.59 0.93
CA PHE A 26 2.26 -4.07 -0.29
C PHE A 26 3.73 -3.70 -0.14
N ARG A 27 4.46 -3.77 -1.25
CA ARG A 27 5.89 -3.42 -1.34
C ARG A 27 6.17 -1.96 -0.97
N ILE A 28 5.29 -1.06 -1.41
CA ILE A 28 5.33 0.36 -1.04
C ILE A 28 4.39 0.59 0.14
N SER A 29 4.89 1.28 1.17
CA SER A 29 4.06 1.64 2.33
C SER A 29 2.86 2.53 1.94
N CYS A 30 1.74 2.38 2.65
CA CYS A 30 0.52 3.15 2.38
C CYS A 30 0.78 4.66 2.34
N SER A 31 1.57 5.19 3.28
CA SER A 31 1.93 6.61 3.32
C SER A 31 2.75 7.06 2.10
N ARG A 32 3.67 6.23 1.61
CA ARG A 32 4.51 6.58 0.45
C ARG A 32 3.72 6.52 -0.86
N TYR A 33 2.86 5.50 -1.00
CA TYR A 33 1.95 5.39 -2.14
C TYR A 33 1.00 6.61 -2.20
N VAL A 34 0.39 6.97 -1.07
CA VAL A 34 -0.52 8.12 -1.00
C VAL A 34 0.20 9.43 -1.27
N TYR A 35 1.42 9.60 -0.76
CA TYR A 35 2.24 10.78 -1.05
C TYR A 35 2.51 10.92 -2.56
N GLN A 36 2.87 9.82 -3.23
CA GLN A 36 3.12 9.80 -4.66
C GLN A 36 1.85 10.16 -5.45
N ILE A 37 0.73 9.49 -5.19
CA ILE A 37 -0.55 9.80 -5.85
C ILE A 37 -1.02 11.23 -5.53
N ALA A 38 -0.87 11.70 -4.29
CA ALA A 38 -1.25 13.06 -3.95
C ALA A 38 -0.40 14.12 -4.69
N THR A 39 0.86 13.79 -5.00
CA THR A 39 1.80 14.65 -5.73
C THR A 39 1.52 14.67 -7.23
N GLU A 40 1.39 13.49 -7.85
CA GLU A 40 1.18 13.33 -9.29
C GLU A 40 -0.26 13.70 -9.70
N ASP A 41 -1.21 13.26 -8.89
CA ASP A 41 -2.61 13.09 -9.26
C ASP A 41 -3.55 14.02 -8.44
N GLY A 42 -3.01 14.66 -7.41
CA GLY A 42 -3.68 15.65 -6.58
C GLY A 42 -4.28 15.11 -5.28
N PHE A 43 -4.65 16.04 -4.38
CA PHE A 43 -5.10 15.75 -3.02
C PHE A 43 -6.24 14.73 -2.96
N PHE A 44 -7.31 14.93 -3.74
CA PHE A 44 -8.50 14.07 -3.69
C PHE A 44 -8.19 12.62 -4.09
N LYS A 45 -7.39 12.42 -5.14
CA LYS A 45 -6.93 11.09 -5.54
C LYS A 45 -6.03 10.47 -4.49
N GLY A 46 -5.17 11.26 -3.84
CA GLY A 46 -4.37 10.82 -2.70
C GLY A 46 -5.23 10.31 -1.54
N VAL A 47 -6.26 11.07 -1.13
CA VAL A 47 -7.19 10.65 -0.07
C VAL A 47 -7.95 9.38 -0.48
N HIS A 48 -8.44 9.31 -1.72
CA HIS A 48 -9.12 8.12 -2.22
C HIS A 48 -8.19 6.87 -2.19
N ALA A 49 -6.95 7.03 -2.64
CA ALA A 49 -5.92 6.00 -2.57
C ALA A 49 -5.63 5.57 -1.13
N LEU A 50 -5.61 6.51 -0.18
CA LEU A 50 -5.42 6.21 1.25
C LEU A 50 -6.57 5.37 1.79
N VAL A 51 -7.82 5.78 1.54
CA VAL A 51 -9.01 5.06 1.99
C VAL A 51 -9.05 3.65 1.41
N LYS A 52 -8.78 3.50 0.09
CA LYS A 52 -8.71 2.19 -0.56
C LYS A 52 -7.64 1.30 0.10
N ARG A 53 -6.43 1.83 0.30
CA ARG A 53 -5.34 1.09 0.96
C ARG A 53 -5.66 0.76 2.40
N TYR A 54 -6.29 1.65 3.16
CA TYR A 54 -6.67 1.42 4.56
C TYR A 54 -7.69 0.29 4.69
N ARG A 55 -8.67 0.21 3.77
CA ARG A 55 -9.67 -0.86 3.74
C ARG A 55 -9.10 -2.21 3.28
N ASN A 56 -8.07 -2.19 2.42
CA ASN A 56 -7.51 -3.41 1.83
C ASN A 56 -6.28 -3.95 2.58
N CYS A 57 -5.52 -3.08 3.26
CA CYS A 57 -4.32 -3.45 4.00
C CYS A 57 -4.68 -4.01 5.39
N ARG A 58 -5.53 -5.04 5.43
CA ARG A 58 -5.99 -5.74 6.64
C ARG A 58 -6.01 -7.25 6.41
N HIS A 59 -6.23 -8.01 7.49
CA HIS A 59 -6.43 -9.46 7.41
C HIS A 59 -7.61 -9.81 6.50
N GLY A 60 -7.58 -11.02 5.91
CA GLY A 60 -8.58 -11.48 4.93
C GLY A 60 -8.11 -11.38 3.46
N TYR A 61 -6.82 -11.19 3.22
CA TYR A 61 -6.22 -11.37 1.90
C TYR A 61 -5.94 -12.85 1.64
N GLN A 62 -5.93 -13.27 0.37
CA GLN A 62 -5.60 -14.63 -0.04
C GLN A 62 -4.38 -14.59 -0.96
N LEU A 63 -3.39 -15.44 -0.71
CA LEU A 63 -2.22 -15.62 -1.57
C LEU A 63 -2.48 -16.82 -2.48
N MET A 64 -2.46 -16.56 -3.79
CA MET A 64 -2.62 -17.57 -4.82
C MET A 64 -1.29 -17.75 -5.54
N ILE A 65 -0.88 -19.00 -5.74
CA ILE A 65 0.30 -19.34 -6.53
C ILE A 65 -0.21 -19.94 -7.82
N ASN A 66 0.16 -19.34 -8.95
CA ASN A 66 -0.21 -19.91 -10.24
C ASN A 66 0.61 -21.18 -10.48
N PRO A 67 -0.03 -22.35 -10.68
CA PRO A 67 0.66 -23.63 -10.83
C PRO A 67 1.47 -23.74 -12.12
N LEU A 68 1.21 -22.90 -13.13
CA LEU A 68 1.88 -22.96 -14.44
C LEU A 68 3.21 -22.20 -14.47
N ASN A 69 3.34 -21.13 -13.71
CA ASN A 69 4.50 -20.23 -13.76
C ASN A 69 5.08 -19.85 -12.38
N GLY A 70 4.49 -20.36 -11.29
CA GLY A 70 4.91 -20.07 -9.93
C GLY A 70 4.67 -18.63 -9.47
N GLN A 71 3.99 -17.78 -10.26
CA GLN A 71 3.77 -16.38 -9.89
C GLN A 71 2.78 -16.27 -8.73
N LYS A 72 3.15 -15.47 -7.74
CA LYS A 72 2.32 -15.17 -6.56
C LYS A 72 1.39 -13.99 -6.86
N THR A 73 0.10 -14.22 -6.79
CA THR A 73 -0.94 -13.18 -6.85
C THR A 73 -1.58 -13.06 -5.48
N MET A 74 -1.93 -11.85 -5.04
CA MET A 74 -2.66 -11.67 -3.79
C MET A 74 -4.02 -11.07 -4.09
N VAL A 75 -5.07 -11.71 -3.57
CA VAL A 75 -6.44 -11.21 -3.62
C VAL A 75 -6.67 -10.42 -2.33
N LEU A 76 -7.01 -9.14 -2.47
CA LEU A 76 -7.34 -8.27 -1.35
C LEU A 76 -8.77 -8.54 -0.84
N PRO A 77 -9.13 -8.09 0.38
CA PRO A 77 -10.48 -8.28 0.93
C PRO A 77 -11.61 -7.67 0.08
N ASP A 78 -11.31 -6.74 -0.81
CA ASP A 78 -12.28 -6.16 -1.75
C ASP A 78 -12.39 -6.94 -3.07
N GLY A 79 -11.69 -8.06 -3.20
CA GLY A 79 -11.64 -8.88 -4.43
C GLY A 79 -10.63 -8.37 -5.46
N THR A 80 -9.88 -7.30 -5.19
CA THR A 80 -8.85 -6.80 -6.12
C THR A 80 -7.64 -7.72 -6.13
N ASN A 81 -7.21 -8.15 -7.33
CA ASN A 81 -5.99 -8.92 -7.52
C ASN A 81 -4.77 -8.01 -7.67
N ILE A 82 -3.73 -8.27 -6.89
CA ILE A 82 -2.45 -7.57 -6.98
C ILE A 82 -1.33 -8.55 -7.37
N ARG A 83 -0.42 -8.04 -8.19
CA ARG A 83 0.68 -8.84 -8.77
C ARG A 83 1.83 -8.98 -7.79
N GLN A 84 2.66 -10.01 -7.99
CA GLN A 84 3.83 -10.31 -7.15
C GLN A 84 4.73 -9.09 -6.89
N ASN A 85 4.95 -8.24 -7.90
CA ASN A 85 5.79 -7.05 -7.78
C ASN A 85 5.24 -5.97 -6.82
N GLU A 86 3.92 -6.00 -6.56
CA GLU A 86 3.24 -5.06 -5.65
C GLU A 86 3.11 -5.60 -4.23
N ILE A 87 3.30 -6.91 -4.03
CA ILE A 87 3.23 -7.59 -2.73
C ILE A 87 4.52 -7.31 -1.93
N ALA A 88 4.39 -7.17 -0.61
CA ALA A 88 5.55 -7.02 0.26
C ALA A 88 6.44 -8.26 0.23
N GLU A 89 7.76 -8.08 0.19
CA GLU A 89 8.74 -9.16 0.04
C GLU A 89 8.61 -10.26 1.10
N LYS A 90 8.14 -9.92 2.30
CA LYS A 90 7.85 -10.86 3.41
C LYS A 90 6.80 -11.93 3.12
N PHE A 91 6.03 -11.80 2.04
CA PHE A 91 5.06 -12.80 1.58
C PHE A 91 5.56 -13.57 0.34
N ILE A 92 6.69 -13.16 -0.22
CA ILE A 92 7.26 -13.71 -1.45
C ILE A 92 8.45 -14.61 -1.13
N ASN A 93 9.33 -14.21 -0.21
CA ASN A 93 10.34 -15.09 0.40
C ASN A 93 9.73 -15.90 1.54
#